data_AF-A0ABD4RNX1-F1
#
_entry.id   AF-A0ABD4RNX1-F1
#
_cell.length_a   1.000
_cell.length_b   1.000
_cell.length_c   1.000
_cell.angle_alpha   90.00
_cell.angle_beta   90.00
_cell.angle_gamma   90.00
#
_symmetry.space_group_name_H-M   'P 1'
#
loop_
_entity.id
_entity.type
_entity.pdbx_description
1 polymer ?
#
loop_
_entity_poly.entity_id
_entity_poly.type
_entity_poly.pdbx_seq_one_letter_code
_entity_poly.pdbx_strand_id
1 'polypeptide(L)' 'MFIEKIDTCTHVLTAYISSSHDYCNFIDTQLDDFMLEYGENVVESYLYQVMVLVNKYN' A
#
# COMPACT_ATOMS: atom_id res chain seq x y z
N MET A 1 -1.33 -1.30 -18.99
CA MET A 1 -0.27 -1.91 -18.14
C MET A 1 0.16 -1.04 -16.96
N PHE A 2 0.80 0.13 -17.13
CA PHE A 2 1.26 0.94 -15.97
C PHE A 2 0.10 1.55 -15.16
N ILE A 3 -0.94 2.04 -15.84
CA ILE A 3 -2.15 2.61 -15.21
C ILE A 3 -2.95 1.54 -14.44
N GLU A 4 -3.08 0.33 -14.99
CA GLU A 4 -3.78 -0.78 -14.30
C GLU A 4 -3.05 -1.25 -13.04
N LYS A 5 -1.71 -1.27 -13.07
CA LYS A 5 -0.89 -1.57 -11.89
C LYS A 5 -1.06 -0.52 -10.78
N ILE A 6 -1.13 0.77 -11.17
CA ILE A 6 -1.39 1.88 -10.24
C ILE A 6 -2.78 1.78 -9.61
N ASP A 7 -3.80 1.48 -10.41
CA ASP A 7 -5.18 1.40 -9.94
C ASP A 7 -5.35 0.25 -8.93
N THR A 8 -4.72 -0.89 -9.22
CA THR A 8 -4.71 -2.07 -8.33
C THR A 8 -3.98 -1.78 -7.02
N CYS A 9 -2.79 -1.18 -7.08
CA CYS A 9 -2.03 -0.78 -5.89
C CYS A 9 -2.84 0.18 -5.00
N THR A 10 -3.50 1.16 -5.62
CA THR A 10 -4.34 2.14 -4.91
C THR A 10 -5.55 1.46 -4.26
N HIS A 11 -6.22 0.54 -4.97
CA HIS A 11 -7.36 -0.22 -4.43
C HIS A 11 -6.97 -1.06 -3.22
N VAL A 12 -5.87 -1.80 -3.33
CA VAL A 12 -5.37 -2.68 -2.27
C VAL A 12 -4.99 -1.87 -1.04
N LEU A 13 -4.21 -0.80 -1.23
CA LEU A 13 -3.81 0.07 -0.12
C LEU A 13 -5.01 0.76 0.54
N THR A 14 -6.01 1.18 -0.24
CA THR A 14 -7.22 1.81 0.31
C THR A 14 -8.05 0.83 1.15
N ALA A 15 -8.10 -0.45 0.78
CA ALA A 15 -8.74 -1.48 1.59
C ALA A 15 -8.06 -1.61 2.97
N TYR A 16 -6.73 -1.55 2.99
CA TYR A 16 -5.94 -1.63 4.22
C TYR A 16 -6.00 -0.35 5.09
N ILE A 17 -6.45 0.79 4.57
CA ILE A 17 -6.72 2.00 5.38
C ILE A 17 -7.93 1.80 6.30
N SER A 18 -8.78 0.79 6.07
CA SER A 18 -9.96 0.52 6.91
C SER A 18 -9.60 0.23 8.37
N SER A 19 -8.38 -0.27 8.65
CA SER A 19 -7.85 -0.33 10.00
C SER A 19 -6.32 -0.34 10.03
N SER A 20 -5.72 0.28 11.05
CA SER A 20 -4.27 0.21 11.26
C SER A 20 -3.76 -1.23 11.45
N HIS A 21 -4.62 -2.13 11.95
CA HIS A 21 -4.30 -3.53 12.12
C HIS A 21 -4.13 -4.25 10.78
N ASP A 22 -5.07 -4.04 9.85
CA ASP A 22 -5.02 -4.66 8.53
C ASP A 22 -3.85 -4.13 7.70
N TYR A 23 -3.52 -2.84 7.86
CA TYR A 23 -2.33 -2.24 7.27
C TYR A 23 -1.03 -2.87 7.78
N CYS A 24 -0.87 -3.08 9.09
CA CYS A 24 0.30 -3.78 9.62
C CYS A 24 0.37 -5.23 9.14
N ASN A 25 -0.77 -5.92 9.07
CA ASN A 25 -0.83 -7.30 8.58
C ASN A 25 -0.45 -7.39 7.09
N PHE A 26 -0.82 -6.41 6.26
CA PHE A 26 -0.35 -6.31 4.88
C PHE A 26 1.17 -6.17 4.80
N ILE A 27 1.73 -5.25 5.59
CA ILE A 27 3.18 -5.03 5.64
C ILE A 27 3.91 -6.33 6.01
N ASP A 28 3.41 -7.05 7.01
CA ASP A 28 4.08 -8.24 7.53
C ASP A 28 3.95 -9.47 6.62
N THR A 29 2.93 -9.53 5.74
CA THR A 29 2.61 -10.75 4.99
C THR A 29 2.78 -10.65 3.47
N GLN A 30 2.59 -9.47 2.89
CA GLN A 30 2.44 -9.31 1.43
C GLN A 30 3.35 -8.22 0.84
N LEU A 31 4.08 -7.47 1.67
CA LEU A 31 4.88 -6.35 1.22
C LEU A 31 6.00 -6.76 0.26
N ASP A 32 6.74 -7.82 0.59
CA ASP A 32 7.85 -8.29 -0.23
C ASP A 32 7.39 -8.75 -1.61
N ASP A 33 6.25 -9.47 -1.68
CA ASP A 33 5.64 -9.89 -2.93
C ASP A 33 5.19 -8.68 -3.77
N PHE A 34 4.63 -7.65 -3.12
CA PHE A 34 4.27 -6.39 -3.77
C PHE A 34 5.48 -5.63 -4.31
N MET A 35 6.58 -5.59 -3.55
CA MET A 35 7.83 -4.96 -3.99
C MET A 35 8.40 -5.67 -5.21
N LEU A 36 8.32 -7.00 -5.27
CA LEU A 36 8.73 -7.80 -6.43
C LEU A 36 7.85 -7.57 -7.66
N GLU A 37 6.53 -7.43 -7.48
CA GLU A 37 5.59 -7.28 -8.59
C GLU A 37 5.53 -5.86 -9.18
N TYR A 38 5.59 -4.85 -8.32
CA TYR A 38 5.36 -3.44 -8.67
C TYR A 38 6.63 -2.58 -8.63
N GLY A 39 7.69 -3.07 -8.00
CA GLY A 39 8.97 -2.38 -7.83
C GLY A 39 9.06 -1.61 -6.52
N GLU A 40 10.14 -1.80 -5.77
CA GLU A 40 10.40 -1.20 -4.44
C GLU A 40 10.10 0.31 -4.41
N ASN A 41 10.67 1.08 -5.34
CA ASN A 41 10.50 2.54 -5.38
C ASN A 41 9.04 2.99 -5.51
N VAL A 42 8.21 2.21 -6.21
CA VAL A 42 6.78 2.52 -6.40
C VAL A 42 6.05 2.20 -5.11
N VAL A 43 6.28 1.01 -4.55
CA VAL A 43 5.61 0.53 -3.33
C VAL A 43 5.96 1.41 -2.12
N GLU A 44 7.21 1.81 -1.96
CA GLU A 44 7.67 2.68 -0.87
C GLU A 44 7.00 4.07 -0.92
N SER A 45 6.92 4.67 -2.12
CA SER A 45 6.27 5.98 -2.29
C SER A 45 4.78 5.94 -1.95
N TYR A 46 4.11 4.83 -2.27
CA TYR A 46 2.70 4.63 -1.97
C TYR A 46 2.44 4.33 -0.49
N LEU A 47 3.25 3.50 0.15
CA LEU A 47 3.16 3.27 1.61
C LEU A 47 3.33 4.55 2.41
N TYR A 48 4.29 5.39 2.02
CA TYR A 48 4.48 6.68 2.66
C TYR A 48 3.22 7.56 2.57
N GLN A 49 2.61 7.66 1.38
CA GLN A 49 1.37 8.43 1.19
C GLN A 49 0.21 7.88 2.02
N VAL A 50 0.06 6.56 2.08
CA VAL A 50 -0.98 5.89 2.87
C VAL A 50 -0.78 6.14 4.36
N MET A 51 0.44 6.01 4.86
CA MET A 51 0.76 6.26 6.27
C MET A 51 0.52 7.72 6.68
N VAL A 52 0.82 8.68 5.80
CA VAL A 52 0.49 10.10 6.00
C VAL A 52 -1.02 10.32 6.07
N LEU A 53 -1.79 9.67 5.21
CA LEU A 53 -3.26 9.76 5.23
C LEU A 53 -3.85 9.16 6.50
N VAL A 54 -3.44 7.95 6.88
CA VAL A 54 -3.88 7.29 8.11
C VAL A 54 -3.60 8.15 9.33
N ASN A 55 -2.39 8.72 9.45
CA ASN A 55 -2.02 9.63 10.55
C ASN A 55 -2.79 10.97 10.55
N LYS A 56 -3.37 11.38 9.42
CA LYS A 56 -4.15 12.63 9.34
C LYS A 56 -5.59 12.44 9.81
N TYR A 57 -6.13 11.22 9.70
CA TYR A 57 -7.52 10.90 10.03
C TYR A 57 -7.70 10.12 11.36
N ASN A 58 -6.60 9.77 12.03
CA ASN A 58 -6.56 9.28 13.42
C ASN A 58 -6.18 10.41 14.37
#